data_AF-L8GZB9-F1
#
_entry.id   AF-L8GZB9-F1
#
_cell.length_a   1.000
_cell.length_b   1.000
_cell.length_c   1.000
_cell.angle_alpha   90.00
_cell.angle_beta   90.00
_cell.angle_gamma   90.00
#
_symmetry.space_group_name_H-M   'P 1'
#
loop_
_entity.id
_entity.type
_entity.pdbx_description
1 polymer ?
#
loop_
_entity_poly.entity_id
_entity_poly.type
_entity_poly.pdbx_seq_one_letter_code
_entity_poly.pdbx_strand_id
1 'polypeptide(L)'
;MSSEDDIELHDRHDPGRDRDHDHHKGDRLRRLGHLVLLGPRENEGSDYVHVYSLAEWRDSDFWRALVAECLATKFFVCFSILIVLSAKQSFETSPAGEHVWVIVCHMALILICIYIFAPISGAHFNPSVTIAVLFCRRITVLRCLCYLAAQLVGAIAGAGLAKLALPSDKEGNLTFYMTFGLVFGSFGTAFDPRGWGKLGPVAIAIIVGINIHAGSIVSATMNPARAFGPAVVQWSWDDHWVWWVGAVGGGVAAGVIYEYLFMQRKNARPKGVPSTSGDNHEEKKTR
;
A
#
# COMPACT_ATOMS: atom_id res chain seq x y z
N MET A 1 -55.71 -12.20 -67.82
CA MET A 1 -54.76 -11.13 -68.18
C MET A 1 -54.35 -10.48 -66.88
N SER A 2 -53.05 -10.52 -66.56
CA SER A 2 -52.34 -10.04 -65.34
C SER A 2 -52.80 -10.62 -63.99
N SER A 3 -51.96 -10.97 -63.01
CA SER A 3 -50.50 -11.00 -62.85
C SER A 3 -50.29 -11.44 -61.39
N GLU A 4 -49.53 -12.50 -61.14
CA GLU A 4 -48.94 -12.74 -59.81
C GLU A 4 -47.50 -13.21 -60.01
N ASP A 5 -46.62 -12.48 -59.35
CA ASP A 5 -45.17 -12.45 -59.51
C ASP A 5 -44.50 -13.50 -58.63
N ASP A 6 -43.48 -14.15 -59.21
CA ASP A 6 -42.54 -15.02 -58.50
C ASP A 6 -41.67 -14.20 -57.52
N ILE A 7 -41.68 -14.60 -56.25
CA ILE A 7 -40.80 -14.06 -55.20
C ILE A 7 -39.47 -14.82 -55.25
N GLU A 8 -38.45 -14.22 -55.84
CA GLU A 8 -37.06 -14.67 -55.75
C GLU A 8 -36.34 -13.90 -54.61
N LEU A 9 -36.16 -14.57 -53.47
CA LEU A 9 -35.45 -14.09 -52.29
C LEU A 9 -33.93 -14.09 -52.54
N HIS A 10 -33.38 -12.92 -52.85
CA HIS A 10 -31.93 -12.72 -52.91
C HIS A 10 -31.43 -12.29 -51.51
N ASP A 11 -30.97 -13.26 -50.72
CA ASP A 11 -30.33 -13.03 -49.42
C ASP A 11 -28.97 -12.36 -49.65
N ARG A 12 -28.88 -11.04 -49.45
CA ARG A 12 -27.61 -10.30 -49.44
C ARG A 12 -27.09 -10.27 -48.01
N HIS A 13 -26.15 -11.15 -47.73
CA HIS A 13 -25.31 -11.08 -46.53
C HIS A 13 -24.58 -9.73 -46.55
N ASP A 14 -24.88 -8.85 -45.58
CA ASP A 14 -24.23 -7.54 -45.40
C ASP A 14 -23.07 -7.68 -44.41
N PRO A 15 -21.80 -7.77 -44.87
CA PRO A 15 -20.62 -7.91 -44.01
C PRO A 15 -20.26 -6.61 -43.27
N GLY A 16 -21.09 -5.56 -43.34
CA GLY A 16 -20.92 -4.30 -42.62
C GLY A 16 -21.49 -4.34 -41.19
N ARG A 17 -22.54 -5.13 -40.93
CA ARG A 17 -23.29 -5.06 -39.67
C ARG A 17 -22.62 -5.77 -38.48
N ASP A 18 -21.81 -6.79 -38.75
CA ASP A 18 -21.07 -7.51 -37.70
C ASP A 18 -19.77 -6.81 -37.27
N ARG A 19 -19.23 -5.90 -38.08
CA ARG A 19 -17.98 -5.18 -37.76
C ARG A 19 -18.16 -4.11 -36.69
N ASP A 20 -19.34 -3.49 -36.61
CA ASP A 20 -19.62 -2.44 -35.62
C ASP A 20 -19.86 -3.01 -34.21
N HIS A 21 -20.36 -4.25 -34.11
CA HIS A 21 -20.56 -4.88 -32.81
C HIS A 21 -19.26 -5.39 -32.16
N ASP A 22 -18.29 -5.80 -32.97
CA ASP A 22 -16.97 -6.23 -32.49
C ASP A 22 -16.06 -5.06 -32.11
N HIS A 23 -16.15 -3.91 -32.78
CA HIS A 23 -15.40 -2.72 -32.37
C HIS A 23 -15.84 -2.17 -31.01
N HIS A 24 -17.13 -2.18 -30.70
CA HIS A 24 -17.62 -1.72 -29.40
C HIS A 24 -17.39 -2.69 -28.23
N LYS A 25 -17.22 -3.99 -28.49
CA LYS A 25 -16.74 -4.97 -27.49
C LYS A 25 -15.23 -4.88 -27.28
N GLY A 26 -14.46 -4.73 -28.36
CA GLY A 26 -13.01 -4.53 -28.33
C GLY A 26 -12.59 -3.30 -27.52
N ASP A 27 -13.30 -2.18 -27.67
CA ASP A 27 -13.03 -0.94 -26.92
C ASP A 27 -13.45 -1.02 -25.44
N ARG A 28 -14.50 -1.79 -25.12
CA ARG A 28 -14.89 -2.02 -23.72
C ARG A 28 -13.91 -2.96 -23.01
N LEU A 29 -13.42 -3.98 -23.70
CA LEU A 29 -12.39 -4.91 -23.19
C LEU A 29 -11.02 -4.23 -23.08
N ARG A 30 -10.67 -3.32 -23.99
CA ARG A 30 -9.48 -2.46 -23.87
C ARG A 30 -9.58 -1.52 -22.67
N ARG A 31 -10.74 -0.90 -22.41
CA ARG A 31 -10.95 -0.08 -21.20
C ARG A 31 -10.97 -0.88 -19.89
N LEU A 32 -11.38 -2.15 -19.93
CA LEU A 32 -11.33 -3.05 -18.77
C LEU A 32 -9.92 -3.59 -18.50
N GLY A 33 -9.07 -3.73 -19.53
CA GLY A 33 -7.65 -4.06 -19.39
C GLY A 33 -6.77 -2.92 -18.84
N HIS A 34 -7.27 -1.68 -18.87
CA HIS A 34 -6.60 -0.51 -18.29
C HIS A 34 -6.81 -0.33 -16.78
N LEU A 35 -7.49 -1.26 -16.10
CA LEU A 35 -7.81 -1.15 -14.67
C LEU A 35 -6.77 -1.82 -13.73
N VAL A 36 -5.68 -2.42 -14.22
CA VAL A 36 -4.74 -3.18 -13.35
C VAL A 36 -3.24 -2.84 -13.51
N LEU A 37 -2.80 -2.03 -14.46
CA LEU A 37 -1.38 -1.68 -14.58
C LEU A 37 -1.19 -0.20 -14.93
N LEU A 38 -1.13 0.66 -13.90
CA LEU A 38 -0.56 2.01 -14.03
C LEU A 38 0.91 1.97 -13.62
N GLY A 39 1.73 1.39 -14.50
CA GLY A 39 3.14 1.79 -14.62
C GLY A 39 3.24 3.08 -15.45
N PRO A 40 4.30 3.90 -15.28
CA PRO A 40 4.47 5.12 -16.06
C PRO A 40 4.57 4.83 -17.57
N ARG A 41 3.96 5.71 -18.37
CA ARG A 41 3.94 5.69 -19.84
C ARG A 41 5.35 5.82 -20.43
N GLU A 42 5.52 5.14 -21.57
CA GLU A 42 6.68 5.08 -22.47
C GLU A 42 7.43 6.40 -22.67
N ASN A 43 8.70 6.40 -22.29
CA ASN A 43 9.81 6.95 -23.06
C ASN A 43 10.92 5.89 -22.98
N GLU A 44 11.07 5.08 -24.03
CA GLU A 44 12.05 3.99 -24.11
C GLU A 44 13.48 4.54 -24.17
N GLY A 45 14.06 4.76 -23.00
CA GLY A 45 15.49 4.72 -22.76
C GLY A 45 15.74 3.66 -21.70
N SER A 46 15.95 2.41 -22.12
CA SER A 46 16.44 1.26 -21.34
C SER A 46 16.58 1.50 -19.82
N ASP A 47 15.57 1.09 -19.05
CA ASP A 47 15.42 1.22 -17.58
C ASP A 47 16.48 0.47 -16.73
N TYR A 48 17.71 0.34 -17.23
CA TYR A 48 18.81 -0.21 -16.46
C TYR A 48 19.52 0.91 -15.70
N VAL A 49 19.44 0.83 -14.37
CA VAL A 49 20.22 1.71 -13.50
C VAL A 49 21.71 1.39 -13.70
N HIS A 50 22.56 2.42 -13.78
CA HIS A 50 24.01 2.23 -13.70
C HIS A 50 24.37 1.62 -12.35
N VAL A 51 24.54 0.29 -12.33
CA VAL A 51 24.70 -0.57 -11.14
C VAL A 51 25.81 -0.08 -10.18
N TYR A 52 26.78 0.71 -10.67
CA TYR A 52 27.92 1.24 -9.93
C TYR A 52 27.77 2.70 -9.47
N SER A 53 26.59 3.32 -9.58
CA SER A 53 26.42 4.71 -9.14
C SER A 53 26.56 4.84 -7.62
N LEU A 54 27.74 5.27 -7.17
CA LEU A 54 28.02 5.54 -5.75
C LEU A 54 27.54 6.92 -5.30
N ALA A 55 26.94 7.73 -6.17
CA ALA A 55 26.50 9.08 -5.82
C ALA A 55 25.07 9.12 -5.22
N GLU A 56 24.36 7.98 -5.20
CA GLU A 56 22.96 7.90 -4.73
C GLU A 56 22.74 8.40 -3.30
N TRP A 57 23.71 8.23 -2.41
CA TRP A 57 23.62 8.71 -1.02
C TRP A 57 23.45 10.23 -0.89
N ARG A 58 23.69 10.99 -1.95
CA ARG A 58 23.44 12.44 -1.98
C ARG A 58 21.97 12.77 -2.17
N ASP A 59 21.17 11.83 -2.64
CA ASP A 59 19.74 12.01 -2.82
C ASP A 59 19.00 11.75 -1.49
N SER A 60 18.05 12.63 -1.17
CA SER A 60 17.18 12.44 -0.02
C SER A 60 16.27 11.22 -0.16
N ASP A 61 15.91 10.84 -1.39
CA ASP A 61 15.06 9.68 -1.66
C ASP A 61 15.78 8.37 -1.34
N PHE A 62 17.11 8.33 -1.46
CA PHE A 62 17.91 7.18 -1.02
C PHE A 62 17.75 6.92 0.49
N TRP A 63 17.86 7.97 1.30
CA TRP A 63 17.72 7.87 2.76
C TRP A 63 16.29 7.56 3.19
N ARG A 64 15.29 8.19 2.54
CA ARG A 64 13.87 7.86 2.78
C ARG A 64 13.61 6.38 2.49
N ALA A 65 14.12 5.87 1.37
CA ALA A 65 13.97 4.47 1.02
C ALA A 65 14.64 3.53 2.03
N LEU A 66 15.81 3.89 2.56
CA LEU A 66 16.50 3.11 3.58
C LEU A 66 15.69 3.01 4.89
N VAL A 67 15.14 4.14 5.35
CA VAL A 67 14.28 4.17 6.54
C VAL A 67 13.00 3.37 6.28
N ALA A 68 12.43 3.46 5.08
CA ALA A 68 11.26 2.68 4.69
C ALA A 68 11.53 1.17 4.73
N GLU A 69 12.65 0.68 4.19
CA GLU A 69 13.02 -0.74 4.26
C GLU A 69 13.20 -1.22 5.71
N CYS A 70 13.85 -0.42 6.56
CA CYS A 70 13.98 -0.72 7.97
C CYS A 70 12.61 -0.79 8.68
N LEU A 71 11.72 0.17 8.43
CA LEU A 71 10.38 0.20 9.03
C LEU A 71 9.50 -0.94 8.51
N ALA A 72 9.54 -1.23 7.22
CA ALA A 72 8.81 -2.31 6.58
C ALA A 72 9.17 -3.66 7.19
N THR A 73 10.47 -3.99 7.25
CA THR A 73 10.92 -5.26 7.85
C THR A 73 10.61 -5.32 9.34
N LYS A 74 10.74 -4.20 10.07
CA LYS A 74 10.36 -4.13 11.50
C LYS A 74 8.89 -4.48 11.72
N PHE A 75 7.98 -3.86 10.96
CA PHE A 75 6.56 -4.14 11.07
C PHE A 75 6.23 -5.57 10.66
N PHE A 76 6.77 -6.01 9.53
CA PHE A 76 6.56 -7.36 9.02
C PHE A 76 6.96 -8.42 10.05
N VAL A 77 8.18 -8.33 10.61
CA VAL A 77 8.67 -9.29 11.60
C VAL A 77 7.89 -9.22 12.91
N CYS A 78 7.60 -8.02 13.42
CA CYS A 78 6.84 -7.86 14.66
C CYS A 78 5.45 -8.51 14.57
N PHE A 79 4.66 -8.14 13.56
CA PHE A 79 3.32 -8.68 13.39
C PHE A 79 3.31 -10.15 12.98
N SER A 80 4.29 -10.60 12.20
CA SER A 80 4.46 -12.03 11.86
C SER A 80 4.58 -12.89 13.11
N ILE A 81 5.43 -12.49 14.07
CA ILE A 81 5.59 -13.21 15.35
C ILE A 81 4.28 -13.19 16.14
N LEU A 82 3.63 -12.04 16.27
CA LEU A 82 2.36 -11.93 17.02
C LEU A 82 1.24 -12.76 16.39
N ILE A 83 1.16 -12.82 15.06
CA ILE A 83 0.19 -13.68 14.34
C ILE A 83 0.41 -15.15 14.68
N VAL A 84 1.67 -15.63 14.63
CA VAL A 84 1.96 -17.05 14.93
C VAL A 84 1.64 -17.38 16.38
N LEU A 85 2.01 -16.51 17.31
CA LEU A 85 1.74 -16.73 18.74
C LEU A 85 0.24 -16.71 19.04
N SER A 86 -0.51 -15.80 18.44
CA SER A 86 -1.95 -15.70 18.65
C SER A 86 -2.69 -16.88 18.02
N ALA A 87 -2.25 -17.33 16.83
CA ALA A 87 -2.79 -18.52 16.19
C ALA A 87 -2.61 -19.76 17.08
N LYS A 88 -1.41 -19.95 17.65
CA LYS A 88 -1.14 -21.05 18.58
C LYS A 88 -2.07 -21.04 19.79
N GLN A 89 -2.28 -19.89 20.40
CA GLN A 89 -3.19 -19.74 21.54
C GLN A 89 -4.67 -19.92 21.16
N SER A 90 -5.07 -19.46 19.97
CA SER A 90 -6.46 -19.48 19.53
C SER A 90 -6.90 -20.83 18.96
N PHE A 91 -5.96 -21.61 18.42
CA PHE A 91 -6.19 -22.88 17.72
C PHE A 91 -5.44 -24.05 18.37
N GLU A 92 -5.22 -24.02 19.68
CA GLU A 92 -4.45 -25.05 20.43
C GLU A 92 -4.88 -26.50 20.09
N THR A 93 -6.17 -26.72 19.82
CA THR A 93 -6.74 -28.03 19.51
C THR A 93 -6.88 -28.34 18.01
N SER A 94 -6.52 -27.41 17.12
CA SER A 94 -6.72 -27.52 15.67
C SER A 94 -5.49 -27.05 14.88
N PRO A 95 -4.54 -27.97 14.59
CA PRO A 95 -3.38 -27.65 13.77
C PRO A 95 -3.74 -27.11 12.38
N ALA A 96 -4.79 -27.64 11.76
CA ALA A 96 -5.28 -27.15 10.48
C ALA A 96 -5.81 -25.72 10.58
N GLY A 97 -6.52 -25.39 11.66
CA GLY A 97 -6.99 -24.03 11.94
C GLY A 97 -5.84 -23.06 12.13
N GLU A 98 -4.82 -23.42 12.93
CA GLU A 98 -3.60 -22.64 13.12
C GLU A 98 -2.95 -22.31 11.77
N HIS A 99 -2.70 -23.32 10.93
CA HIS A 99 -2.01 -23.14 9.65
C HIS A 99 -2.77 -22.22 8.69
N VAL A 100 -4.06 -22.47 8.49
CA VAL A 100 -4.90 -21.64 7.60
C VAL A 100 -4.91 -20.20 8.08
N TRP A 101 -5.05 -20.00 9.39
CA TRP A 101 -5.11 -18.68 9.98
C TRP A 101 -3.80 -17.89 9.83
N VAL A 102 -2.66 -18.54 10.10
CA VAL A 102 -1.33 -17.96 9.91
C VAL A 102 -1.13 -17.52 8.46
N ILE A 103 -1.53 -18.35 7.48
CA ILE A 103 -1.40 -18.04 6.05
C ILE A 103 -2.21 -16.79 5.69
N VAL A 104 -3.50 -16.77 6.03
CA VAL A 104 -4.40 -15.65 5.66
C VAL A 104 -3.90 -14.32 6.27
N CYS A 105 -3.51 -14.34 7.55
CA CYS A 105 -3.01 -13.14 8.21
C CYS A 105 -1.67 -12.66 7.64
N HIS A 106 -0.76 -13.58 7.28
CA HIS A 106 0.51 -13.21 6.64
C HIS A 106 0.30 -12.65 5.22
N MET A 107 -0.62 -13.21 4.44
CA MET A 107 -0.97 -12.67 3.12
C MET A 107 -1.47 -11.23 3.23
N ALA A 108 -2.37 -10.98 4.18
CA ALA A 108 -2.86 -9.64 4.47
C ALA A 108 -1.74 -8.69 4.92
N LEU A 109 -0.85 -9.15 5.80
CA LEU A 109 0.29 -8.36 6.30
C LEU A 109 1.26 -7.96 5.18
N ILE A 110 1.66 -8.91 4.33
CA ILE A 110 2.55 -8.66 3.19
C ILE A 110 1.91 -7.65 2.24
N LEU A 111 0.62 -7.84 1.91
CA LEU A 111 -0.13 -6.96 1.03
C LEU A 111 -0.11 -5.50 1.54
N ILE A 112 -0.39 -5.30 2.82
CA ILE A 112 -0.36 -3.97 3.45
C ILE A 112 1.04 -3.38 3.42
N CYS A 113 2.08 -4.15 3.78
CA CYS A 113 3.44 -3.65 3.79
C CYS A 113 3.88 -3.20 2.39
N ILE A 114 3.58 -3.99 1.36
CA ILE A 114 3.84 -3.61 -0.03
C ILE A 114 3.15 -2.29 -0.35
N TYR A 115 1.88 -2.10 -0.01
CA TYR A 115 1.19 -0.84 -0.34
C TYR A 115 1.75 0.38 0.36
N ILE A 116 2.10 0.26 1.63
CA ILE A 116 2.63 1.38 2.40
C ILE A 116 4.02 1.76 1.89
N PHE A 117 4.88 0.78 1.59
CA PHE A 117 6.31 1.01 1.38
C PHE A 117 6.75 0.97 -0.09
N ALA A 118 5.99 0.37 -1.01
CA ALA A 118 6.38 0.27 -2.41
C ALA A 118 6.56 1.63 -3.09
N PRO A 119 5.69 2.64 -2.86
CA PRO A 119 5.88 3.97 -3.41
C PRO A 119 7.11 4.72 -2.88
N ILE A 120 7.75 4.20 -1.82
CA ILE A 120 8.88 4.85 -1.13
C ILE A 120 10.20 4.12 -1.44
N SER A 121 10.26 2.80 -1.23
CA SER A 121 11.50 2.01 -1.36
C SER A 121 11.45 0.93 -2.43
N GLY A 122 10.28 0.65 -3.00
CA GLY A 122 10.01 -0.57 -3.76
C GLY A 122 9.56 -1.76 -2.90
N ALA A 123 9.50 -1.59 -1.57
CA ALA A 123 9.07 -2.61 -0.60
C ALA A 123 9.72 -3.98 -0.83
N HIS A 124 11.05 -4.05 -0.73
CA HIS A 124 11.72 -5.34 -0.77
C HIS A 124 11.54 -6.05 0.57
N PHE A 125 11.88 -5.35 1.66
CA PHE A 125 11.87 -5.77 3.08
C PHE A 125 12.41 -7.18 3.34
N ASN A 126 13.21 -7.69 2.40
CA ASN A 126 13.64 -9.07 2.27
C ASN A 126 14.99 -9.09 1.52
N PRO A 127 16.04 -9.66 2.14
CA PRO A 127 17.36 -9.79 1.52
C PRO A 127 17.36 -10.49 0.16
N SER A 128 16.63 -11.60 0.04
CA SER A 128 16.56 -12.40 -1.19
C SER A 128 15.90 -11.62 -2.33
N VAL A 129 14.82 -10.89 -2.03
CA VAL A 129 14.16 -10.01 -3.01
C VAL A 129 15.11 -8.91 -3.45
N THR A 130 15.79 -8.27 -2.50
CA THR A 130 16.74 -7.18 -2.80
C THR A 130 17.89 -7.65 -3.69
N ILE A 131 18.47 -8.80 -3.38
CA ILE A 131 19.54 -9.39 -4.17
C ILE A 131 19.02 -9.76 -5.58
N ALA A 132 17.83 -10.36 -5.69
CA ALA A 132 17.23 -10.66 -6.99
C ALA A 132 17.04 -9.39 -7.84
N VAL A 133 16.53 -8.31 -7.25
CA VAL A 133 16.33 -7.02 -7.91
C VAL A 133 17.67 -6.40 -8.35
N LEU A 134 18.75 -6.60 -7.59
CA LEU A 134 20.11 -6.23 -8.00
C LEU A 134 20.56 -7.01 -9.25
N PHE A 135 20.36 -8.32 -9.28
CA PHE A 135 20.72 -9.14 -10.45
C PHE A 135 19.88 -8.81 -11.69
N CYS A 136 18.64 -8.36 -11.49
CA CYS A 136 17.82 -7.77 -12.54
C CYS A 136 18.25 -6.34 -12.95
N ARG A 137 19.33 -5.80 -12.36
CA ARG A 137 19.89 -4.46 -12.62
C ARG A 137 18.90 -3.31 -12.39
N ARG A 138 17.95 -3.52 -11.48
CA ARG A 138 16.91 -2.55 -11.11
C ARG A 138 17.31 -1.66 -9.92
N ILE A 139 18.37 -2.03 -9.19
CA ILE A 139 18.99 -1.24 -8.13
C ILE A 139 20.53 -1.29 -8.26
N THR A 140 21.21 -0.35 -7.61
CA THR A 140 22.68 -0.37 -7.50
C THR A 140 23.18 -1.29 -6.40
N VAL A 141 24.46 -1.65 -6.47
CA VAL A 141 25.13 -2.42 -5.41
C VAL A 141 25.09 -1.68 -4.08
N LEU A 142 25.33 -0.36 -4.09
CA LEU A 142 25.27 0.47 -2.88
C LEU A 142 23.89 0.38 -2.22
N ARG A 143 22.82 0.61 -2.99
CA ARG A 143 21.45 0.51 -2.49
C ARG A 143 21.14 -0.88 -1.96
N CYS A 144 21.55 -1.94 -2.67
CA CYS A 144 21.39 -3.32 -2.22
C CYS A 144 22.01 -3.53 -0.83
N LEU A 145 23.30 -3.20 -0.67
CA LEU A 145 24.01 -3.40 0.60
C LEU A 145 23.37 -2.60 1.75
N CYS A 146 22.98 -1.34 1.50
CA CYS A 146 22.30 -0.54 2.50
C CYS A 146 20.91 -1.09 2.85
N TYR A 147 20.13 -1.53 1.86
CA TYR A 147 18.84 -2.20 2.09
C TYR A 147 19.01 -3.46 2.94
N LEU A 148 20.01 -4.30 2.66
CA LEU A 148 20.31 -5.49 3.47
C LEU A 148 20.56 -5.13 4.93
N ALA A 149 21.40 -4.12 5.19
CA ALA A 149 21.68 -3.65 6.54
C ALA A 149 20.41 -3.11 7.22
N ALA A 150 19.62 -2.29 6.54
CA ALA A 150 18.37 -1.75 7.07
C ALA A 150 17.33 -2.85 7.37
N GLN A 151 17.21 -3.85 6.51
CA GLN A 151 16.31 -4.98 6.71
C GLN A 151 16.72 -5.80 7.94
N LEU A 152 18.01 -6.06 8.13
CA LEU A 152 18.50 -6.78 9.31
C LEU A 152 18.25 -5.99 10.61
N VAL A 153 18.54 -4.69 10.61
CA VAL A 153 18.22 -3.80 11.75
C VAL A 153 16.72 -3.78 12.02
N GLY A 154 15.91 -3.66 10.97
CA GLY A 154 14.46 -3.71 11.04
C GLY A 154 13.97 -5.03 11.66
N ALA A 155 14.49 -6.17 11.20
CA ALA A 155 14.13 -7.48 11.71
C ALA A 155 14.46 -7.65 13.21
N ILE A 156 15.65 -7.22 13.64
CA ILE A 156 16.04 -7.24 15.06
C ILE A 156 15.11 -6.36 15.89
N ALA A 157 14.83 -5.14 15.43
CA ALA A 157 13.91 -4.23 16.11
C ALA A 157 12.48 -4.81 16.16
N GLY A 158 12.01 -5.44 15.09
CA GLY A 158 10.69 -6.08 15.01
C GLY A 158 10.55 -7.23 16.00
N ALA A 159 11.56 -8.12 16.07
CA ALA A 159 11.58 -9.21 17.04
C ALA A 159 11.67 -8.71 18.49
N GLY A 160 12.47 -7.67 18.74
CA GLY A 160 12.55 -7.02 20.05
C GLY A 160 11.22 -6.41 20.48
N LEU A 161 10.51 -5.74 19.57
CA LEU A 161 9.17 -5.20 19.84
C LEU A 161 8.15 -6.29 20.11
N ALA A 162 8.13 -7.37 19.33
CA ALA A 162 7.26 -8.51 19.58
C ALA A 162 7.53 -9.11 20.98
N LYS A 163 8.79 -9.25 21.38
CA LYS A 163 9.16 -9.71 22.73
C LYS A 163 8.68 -8.76 23.82
N LEU A 164 8.77 -7.45 23.60
CA LEU A 164 8.30 -6.43 24.54
C LEU A 164 6.78 -6.35 24.64
N ALA A 165 6.06 -6.82 23.61
CA ALA A 165 4.61 -6.86 23.59
C ALA A 165 4.03 -7.98 24.45
N LEU A 166 4.75 -9.10 24.64
CA LEU A 166 4.23 -10.33 25.26
C LEU A 166 4.04 -10.34 26.81
N PRO A 167 4.55 -9.39 27.63
CA PRO A 167 4.16 -9.28 29.04
C PRO A 167 2.96 -8.34 29.26
N SER A 168 2.05 -8.73 30.15
CA SER A 168 0.82 -8.01 30.55
C SER A 168 1.08 -6.60 31.09
N ASP A 169 2.24 -6.32 31.68
CA ASP A 169 2.52 -5.06 32.39
C ASP A 169 2.91 -3.89 31.44
N LYS A 170 2.72 -4.04 30.13
CA LYS A 170 3.19 -3.09 29.10
C LYS A 170 2.12 -2.70 28.08
N GLU A 171 0.84 -2.74 28.47
CA GLU A 171 -0.32 -2.43 27.61
C GLU A 171 -0.17 -1.11 26.85
N GLY A 172 0.42 -0.08 27.48
CA GLY A 172 0.62 1.25 26.88
C GLY A 172 1.61 1.30 25.73
N ASN A 173 2.73 0.60 25.86
CA ASN A 173 3.72 0.53 24.79
C ASN A 173 3.12 -0.16 23.57
N LEU A 174 2.37 -1.22 23.80
CA LEU A 174 1.74 -1.95 22.73
C LEU A 174 0.64 -1.14 22.03
N THR A 175 -0.23 -0.49 22.81
CA THR A 175 -1.24 0.42 22.28
C THR A 175 -0.59 1.54 21.45
N PHE A 176 0.55 2.08 21.89
CA PHE A 176 1.34 3.02 21.10
C PHE A 176 1.77 2.43 19.76
N TYR A 177 2.41 1.24 19.76
CA TYR A 177 2.93 0.65 18.52
C TYR A 177 1.85 0.20 17.54
N MET A 178 0.74 -0.37 18.04
CA MET A 178 -0.39 -0.77 17.20
C MET A 178 -1.08 0.45 16.58
N THR A 179 -1.27 1.51 17.37
CA THR A 179 -1.86 2.76 16.86
C THR A 179 -0.90 3.45 15.89
N PHE A 180 0.41 3.40 16.17
CA PHE A 180 1.43 3.89 15.24
C PHE A 180 1.33 3.16 13.89
N GLY A 181 1.29 1.82 13.88
CA GLY A 181 1.13 1.04 12.65
C GLY A 181 -0.19 1.35 11.91
N LEU A 182 -1.29 1.46 12.65
CA LEU A 182 -2.61 1.81 12.11
C LEU A 182 -2.60 3.18 11.42
N VAL A 183 -2.13 4.22 12.11
CA VAL A 183 -2.12 5.58 11.56
C VAL A 183 -1.09 5.70 10.45
N PHE A 184 0.10 5.11 10.60
CA PHE A 184 1.13 5.13 9.55
C PHE A 184 0.62 4.48 8.26
N GLY A 185 -0.04 3.32 8.39
CA GLY A 185 -0.66 2.65 7.26
C GLY A 185 -1.85 3.40 6.68
N SER A 186 -2.66 4.07 7.51
CA SER A 186 -3.72 4.96 7.05
C SER A 186 -3.16 6.11 6.19
N PHE A 187 -2.06 6.72 6.63
CA PHE A 187 -1.36 7.74 5.85
C PHE A 187 -0.88 7.19 4.51
N GLY A 188 -0.18 6.06 4.50
CA GLY A 188 0.34 5.49 3.26
C GLY A 188 -0.69 4.91 2.29
N THR A 189 -1.89 4.59 2.76
CA THR A 189 -2.91 3.94 1.92
C THR A 189 -4.08 4.86 1.56
N ALA A 190 -4.50 5.75 2.45
CA ALA A 190 -5.68 6.57 2.28
C ALA A 190 -5.39 8.06 2.10
N PHE A 191 -4.34 8.59 2.75
CA PHE A 191 -4.03 10.03 2.69
C PHE A 191 -2.94 10.37 1.67
N ASP A 192 -1.98 9.48 1.43
CA ASP A 192 -0.95 9.69 0.42
C ASP A 192 -1.56 9.55 -1.00
N PRO A 193 -1.38 10.55 -1.89
CA PRO A 193 -1.85 10.47 -3.28
C PRO A 193 -1.27 9.30 -4.09
N ARG A 194 -0.14 8.73 -3.65
CA ARG A 194 0.48 7.51 -4.23
C ARG A 194 -0.16 6.23 -3.70
N GLY A 195 -0.97 6.32 -2.65
CA GLY A 195 -1.70 5.21 -2.06
C GLY A 195 -2.91 4.79 -2.89
N TRP A 196 -3.81 4.04 -2.24
CA TRP A 196 -4.93 3.32 -2.85
C TRP A 196 -6.18 4.16 -3.10
N GLY A 197 -6.13 5.47 -2.82
CA GLY A 197 -7.24 6.39 -2.99
C GLY A 197 -8.54 5.83 -2.41
N LYS A 198 -9.48 5.45 -3.28
CA LYS A 198 -10.79 4.91 -2.90
C LYS A 198 -10.74 3.57 -2.16
N LEU A 199 -9.68 2.78 -2.31
CA LEU A 199 -9.50 1.50 -1.59
C LEU A 199 -8.75 1.66 -0.25
N GLY A 200 -8.31 2.87 0.10
CA GLY A 200 -7.68 3.17 1.39
C GLY A 200 -8.47 2.65 2.60
N PRO A 201 -9.82 2.79 2.67
CA PRO A 201 -10.62 2.25 3.77
C PRO A 201 -10.53 0.73 3.92
N VAL A 202 -10.38 -0.02 2.81
CA VAL A 202 -10.22 -1.47 2.85
C VAL A 202 -8.86 -1.82 3.48
N ALA A 203 -7.80 -1.12 3.09
CA ALA A 203 -6.48 -1.34 3.67
C ALA A 203 -6.48 -1.04 5.18
N ILE A 204 -7.13 0.06 5.60
CA ILE A 204 -7.29 0.39 7.02
C ILE A 204 -8.04 -0.72 7.76
N ALA A 205 -9.13 -1.25 7.20
CA ALA A 205 -9.89 -2.34 7.82
C ALA A 205 -9.04 -3.61 8.02
N ILE A 206 -8.20 -3.96 7.04
CA ILE A 206 -7.29 -5.09 7.15
C ILE A 206 -6.22 -4.83 8.24
N ILE A 207 -5.65 -3.63 8.31
CA ILE A 207 -4.69 -3.25 9.36
C ILE A 207 -5.31 -3.38 10.75
N VAL A 208 -6.54 -2.86 10.92
CA VAL A 208 -7.29 -2.99 12.18
C VAL A 208 -7.52 -4.46 12.51
N GLY A 209 -7.90 -5.29 11.54
CA GLY A 209 -8.09 -6.73 11.75
C GLY A 209 -6.84 -7.45 12.25
N ILE A 210 -5.68 -7.20 11.63
CA ILE A 210 -4.38 -7.75 12.06
C ILE A 210 -4.06 -7.29 13.48
N ASN A 211 -4.27 -6.01 13.79
CA ASN A 211 -3.98 -5.47 15.12
C ASN A 211 -4.92 -6.01 16.20
N ILE A 212 -6.22 -6.15 15.93
CA ILE A 212 -7.18 -6.76 16.88
C ILE A 212 -6.75 -8.19 17.19
N HIS A 213 -6.32 -8.93 16.18
CA HIS A 213 -5.85 -10.29 16.38
C HIS A 213 -4.55 -10.34 17.20
N ALA A 214 -3.56 -9.51 16.86
CA ALA A 214 -2.37 -9.36 17.68
C ALA A 214 -2.72 -8.93 19.12
N GLY A 215 -3.74 -8.09 19.30
CA GLY A 215 -4.32 -7.66 20.58
C GLY A 215 -5.10 -8.73 21.36
N SER A 216 -5.35 -9.90 20.78
CA SER A 216 -6.02 -11.00 21.51
C SER A 216 -5.10 -11.67 22.53
N ILE A 217 -3.78 -11.63 22.31
CA ILE A 217 -2.79 -12.10 23.28
C ILE A 217 -2.57 -11.05 24.38
N VAL A 218 -2.82 -9.78 24.06
CA VAL A 218 -2.29 -8.63 24.78
C VAL A 218 -3.34 -7.52 24.76
N SER A 219 -3.97 -7.27 25.92
CA SER A 219 -5.05 -6.29 26.08
C SER A 219 -4.58 -4.90 25.63
N ALA A 220 -4.82 -4.55 24.38
CA ALA A 220 -4.39 -3.28 23.79
C ALA A 220 -5.49 -2.71 22.90
N THR A 221 -5.86 -1.47 23.16
CA THR A 221 -6.85 -0.72 22.34
C THR A 221 -6.13 0.33 21.51
N MET A 222 -6.50 0.45 20.24
CA MET A 222 -5.95 1.49 19.33
C MET A 222 -6.85 2.71 19.21
N ASN A 223 -7.93 2.73 20.00
CA ASN A 223 -8.98 3.72 19.91
C ASN A 223 -9.43 4.05 21.35
N PRO A 224 -9.08 5.22 21.88
CA PRO A 224 -9.46 5.64 23.22
C PRO A 224 -10.99 5.64 23.42
N ALA A 225 -11.77 6.02 22.41
CA ALA A 225 -13.24 5.99 22.49
C ALA A 225 -13.78 4.54 22.63
N ARG A 226 -13.17 3.58 21.94
CA ARG A 226 -13.50 2.14 22.05
C ARG A 226 -13.14 1.57 23.43
N ALA A 227 -12.19 2.17 24.15
CA ALA A 227 -11.88 1.82 25.53
C ALA A 227 -12.78 2.55 26.54
N PHE A 228 -13.10 3.81 26.27
CA PHE A 228 -13.89 4.69 27.13
C PHE A 228 -15.31 4.19 27.33
N GLY A 229 -15.99 3.77 26.26
CA GLY A 229 -17.38 3.29 26.35
C GLY A 229 -17.59 2.16 27.37
N PRO A 230 -16.87 1.03 27.25
CA PRO A 230 -16.94 -0.05 28.25
C PRO A 230 -16.56 0.39 29.66
N ALA A 231 -15.52 1.23 29.81
CA ALA A 231 -15.08 1.73 31.12
C ALA A 231 -16.20 2.50 31.86
N VAL A 232 -16.93 3.35 31.14
CA VAL A 232 -18.07 4.10 31.69
C VAL A 232 -19.20 3.16 32.11
N VAL A 233 -19.55 2.18 31.27
CA VAL A 233 -20.71 1.29 31.52
C VAL A 233 -20.41 0.27 32.62
N GLN A 234 -19.20 -0.29 32.64
CA GLN A 234 -18.78 -1.31 33.61
C GLN A 234 -18.21 -0.73 34.90
N TRP A 235 -18.05 0.60 34.95
CA TRP A 235 -17.45 1.33 36.06
C TRP A 235 -16.06 0.81 36.46
N SER A 236 -15.25 0.46 35.47
CA SER A 236 -13.87 -0.01 35.62
C SER A 236 -12.92 0.97 34.93
N TRP A 237 -12.03 1.58 35.70
CA TRP A 237 -11.16 2.67 35.28
C TRP A 237 -9.67 2.36 35.48
N ASP A 238 -9.34 1.13 35.85
CA ASP A 238 -7.98 0.69 36.11
C ASP A 238 -7.11 0.92 34.88
N ASP A 239 -5.99 1.64 35.09
CA ASP A 239 -5.02 2.04 34.07
C ASP A 239 -5.60 2.66 32.78
N HIS A 240 -6.81 3.24 32.85
CA HIS A 240 -7.52 3.75 31.66
C HIS A 240 -6.75 4.83 30.88
N TRP A 241 -5.91 5.59 31.57
CA TRP A 241 -5.08 6.65 30.98
C TRP A 241 -4.13 6.12 29.91
N VAL A 242 -3.72 4.86 30.03
CA VAL A 242 -2.80 4.17 29.13
C VAL A 242 -3.35 4.12 27.70
N TRP A 243 -4.67 3.94 27.56
CA TRP A 243 -5.38 3.90 26.28
C TRP A 243 -5.36 5.24 25.56
N TRP A 244 -5.32 6.34 26.31
CA TRP A 244 -5.23 7.68 25.75
C TRP A 244 -3.79 8.01 25.39
N VAL A 245 -2.87 7.90 26.35
CA VAL A 245 -1.47 8.28 26.12
C VAL A 245 -0.82 7.42 25.05
N GLY A 246 -1.02 6.11 25.11
CA GLY A 246 -0.48 5.20 24.11
C GLY A 246 -1.06 5.46 22.73
N ALA A 247 -2.39 5.50 22.59
CA ALA A 247 -3.01 5.60 21.26
C ALA A 247 -2.79 6.98 20.63
N VAL A 248 -2.97 8.06 21.40
CA VAL A 248 -2.73 9.43 20.91
C VAL A 248 -1.24 9.61 20.60
N GLY A 249 -0.35 9.15 21.47
CA GLY A 249 1.09 9.22 21.24
C GLY A 249 1.50 8.47 19.96
N GLY A 250 1.01 7.25 19.78
CA GLY A 250 1.30 6.43 18.61
C GLY A 250 0.78 7.06 17.33
N GLY A 251 -0.45 7.57 17.35
CA GLY A 251 -1.07 8.24 16.21
C GLY A 251 -0.35 9.54 15.81
N VAL A 252 -0.02 10.39 16.78
CA VAL A 252 0.73 11.63 16.54
C VAL A 252 2.11 11.33 15.97
N ALA A 253 2.85 10.40 16.58
CA ALA A 253 4.17 10.01 16.10
C ALA A 253 4.11 9.47 14.66
N ALA A 254 3.13 8.63 14.34
CA ALA A 254 2.94 8.09 12.99
C ALA A 254 2.61 9.18 11.97
N GLY A 255 1.65 10.06 12.28
CA GLY A 255 1.26 11.14 11.39
C GLY A 255 2.41 12.11 11.11
N VAL A 256 3.16 12.51 12.14
CA VAL A 256 4.33 13.40 12.00
C VAL A 256 5.42 12.70 11.17
N ILE A 257 5.79 11.47 11.52
CA ILE A 257 6.84 10.75 10.79
C ILE A 257 6.44 10.57 9.32
N TYR A 258 5.19 10.19 9.04
CA TYR A 258 4.75 10.02 7.65
C TYR A 258 4.72 11.34 6.88
N GLU A 259 4.08 12.38 7.42
CA GLU A 259 3.93 13.69 6.75
C GLU A 259 5.29 14.32 6.42
N TYR A 260 6.28 14.27 7.33
CA TYR A 260 7.55 14.97 7.12
C TYR A 260 8.60 14.10 6.41
N LEU A 261 8.64 12.78 6.67
CA LEU A 261 9.66 11.89 6.11
C LEU A 261 9.22 11.13 4.87
N PHE A 262 7.93 10.97 4.61
CA PHE A 262 7.48 10.13 3.49
C PHE A 262 6.54 10.84 2.54
N MET A 263 5.66 11.72 3.01
CA MET A 263 4.69 12.41 2.16
C MET A 263 5.40 13.29 1.14
N GLN A 264 5.17 13.00 -0.14
CA GLN A 264 5.57 13.89 -1.22
C GLN A 264 4.40 14.81 -1.53
N ARG A 265 4.44 16.06 -1.02
CA ARG A 265 3.55 17.10 -1.54
C ARG A 265 3.93 17.32 -3.00
N LYS A 266 2.97 17.09 -3.91
CA LYS A 266 3.09 17.60 -5.28
C LYS A 266 3.41 19.09 -5.16
N ASN A 267 4.59 19.50 -5.60
CA ASN A 267 4.87 20.92 -5.84
C ASN A 267 3.72 21.45 -6.68
N ALA A 268 2.87 22.28 -6.08
CA ALA A 268 1.83 22.96 -6.81
C ALA A 268 2.57 23.80 -7.85
N ARG A 269 2.57 23.34 -9.11
CA ARG A 269 3.02 24.21 -10.21
C ARG A 269 2.20 25.49 -10.05
N PRO A 270 2.82 26.68 -10.04
CA PRO A 270 2.05 27.92 -10.12
C PRO A 270 1.12 27.77 -11.31
N LYS A 271 -0.18 27.96 -11.10
CA LYS A 271 -1.18 27.90 -12.19
C LYS A 271 -0.65 28.82 -13.29
N GLY A 272 -0.27 28.22 -14.42
CA GLY A 272 0.29 28.94 -15.55
C GLY A 272 -0.64 30.08 -15.93
N VAL A 273 -0.05 31.26 -16.11
CA VAL A 273 -0.66 32.43 -16.71
C VAL A 273 -1.44 32.00 -17.96
N PRO A 274 -2.69 32.47 -18.17
CA PRO A 274 -3.42 32.14 -19.39
C PRO A 274 -2.61 32.60 -20.59
N SER A 275 -2.28 31.68 -21.50
CA SER A 275 -1.71 32.04 -22.80
C SER A 275 -2.78 32.79 -23.58
N THR A 276 -2.69 34.12 -23.63
CA THR A 276 -3.36 34.92 -24.65
C THR A 276 -2.66 34.67 -25.97
N SER A 277 -2.98 33.54 -26.62
CA SER A 277 -2.62 33.32 -28.01
C SER A 277 -3.67 34.03 -28.86
N GLY A 278 -3.44 35.32 -29.09
CA GLY A 278 -3.97 35.97 -30.27
C GLY A 278 -3.20 35.43 -31.47
N ASP A 279 -3.89 34.77 -32.38
CA ASP A 279 -3.43 34.63 -33.75
C ASP A 279 -4.65 34.74 -34.68
N ASN A 280 -4.82 35.95 -35.19
CA ASN A 280 -5.70 36.26 -36.30
C ASN A 280 -5.07 35.66 -37.57
N HIS A 281 -5.58 34.52 -38.03
CA HIS A 281 -5.47 34.19 -39.45
C HIS A 281 -6.69 34.73 -40.17
N GLU A 282 -6.59 36.00 -40.60
CA GLU A 282 -7.42 36.52 -41.68
C GLU A 282 -7.06 35.79 -42.98
N GLU A 283 -8.06 35.10 -43.49
CA GLU A 283 -8.10 34.41 -44.77
C GLU A 283 -8.14 35.46 -45.90
N LYS A 284 -7.00 35.80 -46.48
CA LYS A 284 -6.95 36.52 -47.77
C LYS A 284 -6.57 35.56 -48.91
N LYS A 285 -7.60 34.95 -49.49
CA LYS A 285 -7.60 34.48 -50.87
C LYS A 285 -8.97 34.78 -51.48
N THR A 286 -9.10 35.93 -52.15
CA THR A 286 -9.83 36.04 -53.42
C THR A 286 -9.68 37.44 -54.03
N ARG A 287 -9.20 37.44 -55.27
CA ARG A 287 -9.14 38.50 -56.29
C ARG A 287 -8.09 39.60 -56.14
#